data_AF-A0A7R7TFZ1-F1
#
_entry.id   AF-A0A7R7TFZ1-F1
#
_cell.length_a   1.000
_cell.length_b   1.000
_cell.length_c   1.000
_cell.angle_alpha   90.00
_cell.angle_beta   90.00
_cell.angle_gamma   90.00
#
_symmetry.space_group_name_H-M   'P 1'
#
loop_
_entity.id
_entity.type
_entity.pdbx_description
1 polymer ?
#
loop_
_entity_poly.entity_id
_entity_poly.type
_entity_poly.pdbx_seq_one_letter_code
_entity_poly.pdbx_strand_id
1 'polypeptide(L)' 'MVDLAALFALSPATVSEALAALERKGLLRREKDEKDRRRWRLKPTEEGQALAQALKGYAAP' A
#
# COMPACT_ATOMS: atom_id res chain seq x y z
N MET A 1 10.25 -2.91 -8.65
CA MET A 1 9.67 -2.12 -7.55
C MET A 1 8.83 -1.06 -8.22
N VAL A 2 7.53 -0.99 -7.94
CA VAL A 2 6.65 0.01 -8.55
C VAL A 2 6.84 1.32 -7.80
N ASP A 3 7.08 2.42 -8.52
CA ASP A 3 7.07 3.76 -7.95
C ASP A 3 5.62 4.27 -7.88
N LEU A 4 5.07 4.23 -6.68
CA LEU A 4 3.68 4.60 -6.42
C LEU A 4 3.44 6.11 -6.57
N ALA A 5 4.45 6.94 -6.28
CA ALA A 5 4.36 8.38 -6.44
C ALA A 5 4.26 8.75 -7.93
N ALA A 6 5.10 8.14 -8.78
CA ALA A 6 5.02 8.31 -10.21
C ALA A 6 3.69 7.81 -10.79
N LEU A 7 3.21 6.64 -10.34
CA LEU A 7 1.96 6.03 -10.85
C LEU A 7 0.72 6.88 -10.57
N PHE A 8 0.65 7.52 -9.40
CA PHE A 8 -0.49 8.34 -8.99
C PHE A 8 -0.28 9.84 -9.23
N ALA A 9 0.85 10.24 -9.84
CA ALA A 9 1.25 11.64 -9.97
C ALA A 9 1.23 12.41 -8.62
N LEU A 10 1.64 11.74 -7.54
CA LEU A 10 1.69 12.28 -6.18
C LEU A 10 3.12 12.50 -5.71
N SER A 11 3.29 13.34 -4.70
CA SER A 11 4.60 13.47 -4.05
C SER A 11 4.97 12.20 -3.25
N PRO A 12 6.26 11.85 -3.12
CA PRO A 12 6.70 10.75 -2.27
C PRO A 12 6.25 10.88 -0.80
N ALA A 13 6.16 12.13 -0.30
CA ALA A 13 5.68 12.42 1.04
C ALA A 13 4.18 12.06 1.20
N THR A 14 3.35 12.49 0.25
CA THR A 14 1.91 12.17 0.23
C THR A 14 1.67 10.67 0.17
N VAL A 15 2.42 9.95 -0.68
CA VAL A 15 2.35 8.48 -0.74
C VAL A 15 2.75 7.86 0.59
N SER A 16 3.83 8.33 1.21
CA SER A 16 4.32 7.80 2.48
C SER A 16 3.30 7.99 3.61
N GLU A 17 2.65 9.15 3.68
CA GLU A 17 1.58 9.42 4.64
C GLU A 17 0.36 8.53 4.43
N ALA A 18 -0.07 8.35 3.17
CA ALA A 18 -1.18 7.46 2.82
C ALA A 18 -0.88 6.00 3.22
N LEU A 19 0.33 5.52 2.93
CA LEU A 19 0.77 4.18 3.33
C LEU A 19 0.81 4.03 4.86
N ALA A 20 1.30 5.04 5.58
CA ALA A 20 1.31 5.04 7.05
C ALA A 20 -0.11 5.06 7.64
N ALA A 21 -1.06 5.74 7.00
CA ALA A 21 -2.46 5.71 7.40
C ALA A 21 -3.08 4.32 7.22
N LEU A 22 -2.81 3.66 6.08
CA LEU A 22 -3.30 2.31 5.83
C LEU A 22 -2.69 1.26 6.77
N GLU A 23 -1.40 1.41 7.12
CA GLU A 23 -0.73 0.56 8.10
C GLU A 23 -1.32 0.74 9.51
N ARG A 24 -1.56 2.00 9.95
CA ARG A 24 -2.24 2.28 11.23
C ARG A 24 -3.66 1.72 11.31
N LYS A 25 -4.34 1.64 10.17
CA LYS A 25 -5.67 1.03 10.05
C LYS A 25 -5.64 -0.50 9.99
N GLY A 26 -4.47 -1.14 10.02
CA GLY A 26 -4.34 -2.59 9.93
C GLY A 26 -4.58 -3.14 8.52
N LEU A 27 -4.63 -2.29 7.49
CA LEU A 27 -4.93 -2.69 6.11
C LEU A 27 -3.68 -3.06 5.31
N LEU A 28 -2.51 -2.57 5.75
CA LEU A 28 -1.21 -2.89 5.18
C LEU A 28 -0.24 -3.36 6.27
N ARG A 29 0.72 -4.19 5.87
CA ARG A 29 1.86 -4.61 6.68
C ARG A 29 3.16 -4.41 5.93
N ARG A 30 4.19 -3.93 6.63
CA ARG A 30 5.57 -3.92 6.15
C ARG A 30 6.28 -5.20 6.56
N GLU A 31 6.81 -5.91 5.58
CA GLU A 31 7.62 -7.12 5.77
C GLU A 31 9.02 -6.86 5.22
N LYS A 32 10.05 -7.33 5.93
CA LYS A 32 11.41 -7.32 5.37
C LYS A 32 11.50 -8.36 4.27
N ASP A 33 12.18 -8.02 3.18
CA ASP A 33 12.48 -9.01 2.16
C ASP A 33 13.50 -10.02 2.71
N GLU A 34 13.22 -11.32 2.56
CA GLU A 34 14.07 -12.40 3.07
C GLU A 34 15.41 -12.49 2.32
N LYS A 35 15.46 -12.02 1.07
CA LYS A 35 16.67 -12.05 0.22
C LYS A 35 17.51 -10.79 0.37
N ASP A 36 16.88 -9.65 0.67
CA ASP A 36 17.57 -8.37 0.90
C ASP A 36 16.93 -7.62 2.08
N ARG A 37 17.49 -7.80 3.28
CA ARG A 37 16.98 -7.20 4.52
C ARG A 37 16.98 -5.67 4.53
N ARG A 38 17.60 -5.02 3.54
CA ARG A 38 17.55 -3.56 3.34
C ARG A 38 16.27 -3.11 2.64
N ARG A 39 15.51 -4.03 2.04
CA ARG A 39 14.26 -3.76 1.35
C ARG A 39 13.07 -4.11 2.24
N TRP A 40 12.10 -3.22 2.22
CA TRP A 40 10.80 -3.43 2.82
C TRP A 40 9.77 -3.64 1.72
N ARG A 41 8.90 -4.62 1.92
CA ARG A 41 7.76 -4.91 1.05
C ARG A 41 6.49 -4.56 1.79
N LEU A 42 5.60 -3.87 1.11
CA LEU A 42 4.25 -3.62 1.60
C LEU A 42 3.34 -4.73 1.08
N LYS A 43 2.58 -5.34 1.98
CA LYS A 43 1.55 -6.31 1.65
C LYS A 43 0.22 -5.91 2.29
N PRO A 44 -0.89 -5.98 1.56
CA PRO A 44 -2.21 -5.89 2.17
C PRO A 44 -2.46 -7.03 3.14
N THR A 45 -3.03 -6.72 4.29
CA THR A 45 -3.57 -7.72 5.22
C THR A 45 -4.81 -8.37 4.63
N GLU A 46 -5.32 -9.44 5.24
CA GLU A 46 -6.58 -10.07 4.82
C GLU A 46 -7.73 -9.06 4.79
N GLU A 47 -7.84 -8.22 5.82
CA GLU A 47 -8.82 -7.13 5.88
C GLU A 47 -8.61 -6.10 4.75
N GLY A 48 -7.35 -5.71 4.51
CA GLY A 48 -6.99 -4.81 3.40
C GLY A 48 -7.37 -5.39 2.03
N GLN A 49 -7.20 -6.70 1.82
CA GLN A 49 -7.59 -7.37 0.58
C GLN A 49 -9.11 -7.44 0.43
N ALA A 50 -9.84 -7.76 1.50
CA ALA A 50 -11.30 -7.80 1.50
C ALA A 50 -11.88 -6.41 1.17
N LEU A 51 -11.35 -5.35 1.77
CA LEU A 51 -11.77 -3.98 1.48
C LEU A 51 -11.45 -3.58 0.04
N ALA A 52 -10.23 -3.86 -0.44
CA ALA A 52 -9.87 -3.59 -1.83
C ALA A 52 -10.79 -4.31 -2.81
N GLN A 53 -11.20 -5.55 -2.50
CA GLN A 53 -12.15 -6.32 -3.30
C GLN A 53 -13.55 -5.69 -3.29
N ALA A 54 -14.04 -5.24 -2.14
CA ALA A 54 -15.33 -4.55 -2.03
C ALA A 54 -15.34 -3.22 -2.81
N LEU A 55 -14.20 -2.52 -2.86
CA LEU A 55 -14.03 -1.25 -3.56
C LEU A 55 -13.76 -1.39 -5.06
N LYS A 56 -13.58 -2.60 -5.62
CA LYS A 56 -13.29 -2.78 -7.06
C LYS A 56 -14.34 -2.14 -7.98
N GLY A 57 -15.59 -2.02 -7.52
CA GLY A 57 -16.67 -1.36 -8.26
C GLY A 57 -16.83 0.15 -7.98
N TYR A 58 -16.12 0.68 -6.98
CA TYR A 58 -16.24 2.09 -6.58
C TYR A 58 -15.58 3.06 -7.58
N ALA A 59 -14.63 2.56 -8.38
CA ALA A 59 -13.89 3.37 -9.34
C ALA A 59 -14.59 3.56 -10.70
N ALA A 60 -15.85 3.14 -10.84
CA ALA A 60 -16.65 3.45 -12.03
C ALA A 60 -17.17 4.90 -11.93
N PRO A 61 -16.88 5.78 -12.91
CA PRO A 61 -17.46 7.12 -12.97
C PRO A 61 -18.98 7.09 -13.15
#